data_AF-A0A2V1A9P6-F1
#
_entry.id   AF-A0A2V1A9P6-F1
#
_cell.length_a   1.000
_cell.length_b   1.000
_cell.length_c   1.000
_cell.angle_alpha   90.00
_cell.angle_beta   90.00
_cell.angle_gamma   90.00
#
_symmetry.space_group_name_H-M   'P 1'
#
loop_
_entity.id
_entity.type
_entity.pdbx_description
1 polymer ?
#
loop_
_entity_poly.entity_id
_entity_poly.type
_entity_poly.pdbx_seq_one_letter_code
_entity_poly.pdbx_strand_id
1 'polypeptide(L)'
;MLTAPAKSALRCYSTDAAPAIRSTLLLSRNPIITADQPAFQKQYYRYSKELWKRLMWTFPKWFWFRPGTVAELKFRELNKRPFYNNPKVEFVGGRPDVMHNRDRRFKQEVKLPQTYDDKSKEVDPLSRKIIPNSRITQADKNNDLVSLERKLARTLYLLVSEDGKKWNFPNFAVSESPLHKTAEQGLYSIAGKQLNYFNVSKTPCHVHNSPGEKSFFIKSHLLSGAFDVQKPLQHLWLTKEEVGQHLEKEYYSEVEHLLSDI
;
A
#
# COMPACT_ATOMS: atom_id res chain seq x y z
N MET A 1 -52.78 -64.51 -24.31
CA MET A 1 -52.40 -63.13 -23.95
C MET A 1 -50.88 -63.01 -24.05
N LEU A 2 -50.38 -62.40 -25.12
CA LEU A 2 -48.95 -62.18 -25.34
C LEU A 2 -48.58 -60.78 -24.80
N THR A 3 -47.84 -60.74 -23.69
CA THR A 3 -47.32 -59.49 -23.11
C THR A 3 -45.99 -59.15 -23.77
N ALA A 4 -45.93 -58.01 -24.47
CA ALA A 4 -44.71 -57.50 -25.08
C ALA A 4 -43.73 -56.97 -24.00
N PRO A 5 -42.40 -57.14 -24.16
CA PRO A 5 -41.43 -56.60 -23.23
C PRO A 5 -41.29 -55.08 -23.41
N ALA A 6 -41.38 -54.34 -22.31
CA ALA A 6 -41.16 -52.90 -22.27
C ALA A 6 -39.70 -52.57 -22.60
N LYS A 7 -39.48 -51.80 -23.68
CA LYS A 7 -38.16 -51.27 -24.04
C LYS A 7 -37.77 -50.19 -23.01
N SER A 8 -36.80 -50.48 -22.15
CA SER A 8 -36.16 -49.48 -21.32
C SER A 8 -35.24 -48.61 -22.17
N ALA A 9 -35.59 -47.34 -22.35
CA ALA A 9 -34.71 -46.36 -22.97
C ALA A 9 -33.58 -46.02 -21.99
N LEU A 10 -32.38 -46.53 -22.24
CA LEU A 10 -31.17 -46.07 -21.58
C LEU A 10 -30.93 -44.61 -22.00
N ARG A 11 -31.17 -43.68 -21.07
CA ARG A 11 -30.71 -42.30 -21.22
C ARG A 11 -29.20 -42.28 -21.04
N CYS A 12 -28.46 -42.27 -22.15
CA CYS A 12 -27.05 -41.95 -22.14
C CYS A 12 -26.90 -40.45 -21.91
N TYR A 13 -26.53 -40.05 -20.69
CA TYR A 13 -25.99 -38.71 -20.46
C TYR A 13 -24.60 -38.68 -21.09
N SER A 14 -24.36 -37.76 -22.03
CA SER A 14 -22.98 -37.43 -22.42
C SER A 14 -22.30 -36.85 -21.19
N THR A 15 -21.45 -37.64 -20.53
CA THR A 15 -20.51 -37.08 -19.56
C THR A 15 -19.52 -36.28 -20.39
N ASP A 16 -19.69 -34.96 -20.46
CA ASP A 16 -18.58 -34.10 -20.87
C ASP A 16 -17.36 -34.48 -20.02
N ALA A 17 -16.20 -34.61 -20.68
CA ALA A 17 -14.96 -34.94 -20.00
C ALA A 17 -14.79 -34.00 -18.80
N ALA A 18 -14.41 -34.55 -17.65
CA ALA A 18 -14.25 -33.75 -16.44
C ALA A 18 -13.26 -32.61 -16.72
N PRO A 19 -13.63 -31.34 -16.48
CA PRO A 19 -12.78 -30.22 -16.82
C PRO A 19 -11.48 -30.28 -16.01
N ALA A 20 -10.35 -29.98 -16.64
CA ALA A 20 -9.06 -29.97 -15.97
C ALA A 20 -9.05 -28.87 -14.89
N ILE A 21 -8.73 -29.26 -13.66
CA ILE A 21 -8.68 -28.35 -12.53
C ILE A 21 -7.29 -27.72 -12.47
N ARG A 22 -7.24 -26.40 -12.40
CA ARG A 22 -6.01 -25.65 -12.21
C ARG A 22 -6.10 -24.70 -11.02
N SER A 23 -4.96 -24.43 -10.42
CA SER A 23 -4.81 -23.52 -9.30
C SER A 23 -3.97 -22.33 -9.74
N THR A 24 -4.63 -21.18 -9.90
CA THR A 24 -4.01 -19.91 -10.25
C THR A 24 -3.58 -19.18 -8.99
N LEU A 25 -2.32 -18.77 -8.92
CA LEU A 25 -1.77 -18.02 -7.80
C LEU A 25 -1.92 -16.52 -8.04
N LEU A 26 -2.70 -15.84 -7.20
CA LEU A 26 -2.72 -14.38 -7.12
C LEU A 26 -1.76 -13.93 -6.01
N LEU A 27 -0.49 -13.77 -6.36
CA LEU A 27 0.53 -13.28 -5.44
C LEU A 27 0.57 -11.75 -5.46
N SER A 28 0.32 -11.12 -4.31
CA SER A 28 0.39 -9.67 -4.16
C SER A 28 1.45 -9.21 -3.17
N ARG A 29 2.20 -8.17 -3.53
CA ARG A 29 3.05 -7.42 -2.62
C ARG A 29 2.26 -6.23 -2.11
N ASN A 30 2.00 -6.19 -0.81
CA ASN A 30 1.22 -5.13 -0.17
C ASN A 30 1.99 -3.77 -0.18
N PRO A 31 1.29 -2.62 -0.17
CA PRO A 31 1.94 -1.32 -0.09
C PRO A 31 2.73 -1.20 1.22
N ILE A 32 3.97 -0.73 1.13
CA ILE A 32 4.91 -0.59 2.25
C ILE A 32 4.77 0.80 2.89
N ILE A 33 4.42 1.80 2.07
CA ILE A 33 4.19 3.17 2.51
C ILE A 33 2.72 3.57 2.30
N THR A 34 2.29 4.62 3.00
CA THR A 34 0.94 5.17 2.85
C THR A 34 0.65 5.58 1.41
N ALA A 35 -0.60 5.44 0.97
CA ALA A 35 -1.04 5.82 -0.36
C ALA A 35 -0.89 7.33 -0.62
N ASP A 36 -0.73 7.70 -1.89
CA ASP A 36 -0.68 9.10 -2.30
C ASP A 36 -2.06 9.75 -2.23
N GLN A 37 -2.13 10.93 -1.62
CA GLN A 37 -3.39 11.64 -1.45
C GLN A 37 -3.76 12.44 -2.72
N PRO A 38 -5.03 12.35 -3.19
CA PRO A 38 -5.57 13.23 -4.22
C PRO A 38 -5.46 14.71 -3.84
N ALA A 39 -5.44 15.59 -4.84
CA ALA A 39 -5.31 17.04 -4.63
C ALA A 39 -6.41 17.61 -3.72
N PHE A 40 -7.65 17.16 -3.90
CA PHE A 40 -8.77 17.55 -3.05
C PHE A 40 -8.57 17.15 -1.58
N GLN A 41 -8.19 15.89 -1.32
CA GLN A 41 -7.95 15.41 0.05
C GLN A 41 -6.81 16.18 0.72
N LYS A 42 -5.71 16.46 -0.01
CA LYS A 42 -4.62 17.29 0.50
C LYS A 42 -5.11 18.68 0.95
N GLN A 43 -5.97 19.31 0.14
CA GLN A 43 -6.53 20.62 0.47
C GLN A 43 -7.51 20.56 1.65
N TYR A 44 -8.36 19.53 1.69
CA TYR A 44 -9.26 19.29 2.81
C TYR A 44 -8.48 19.12 4.13
N TYR A 45 -7.46 18.26 4.16
CA TYR A 45 -6.64 18.04 5.35
C TYR A 45 -5.87 19.30 5.76
N ARG A 46 -5.39 20.09 4.79
CA ARG A 46 -4.75 21.38 5.06
C ARG A 46 -5.73 22.33 5.76
N TYR A 47 -6.93 22.48 5.21
CA TYR A 47 -7.97 23.34 5.77
C TYR A 47 -8.38 22.89 7.19
N SER A 48 -8.67 21.60 7.36
CA SER A 48 -9.00 21.03 8.67
C SER A 48 -7.88 21.22 9.69
N LYS A 49 -6.61 21.09 9.27
CA LYS A 49 -5.45 21.37 10.13
C LYS A 49 -5.33 22.85 10.50
N GLU A 50 -5.66 23.77 9.59
CA GLU A 50 -5.65 25.21 9.87
C GLU A 50 -6.77 25.60 10.85
N LEU A 51 -7.98 25.06 10.67
CA LEU A 51 -9.08 25.19 11.63
C LEU A 51 -8.69 24.62 13.00
N TRP A 52 -8.11 23.43 13.02
CA TRP A 52 -7.64 22.80 14.25
C TRP A 52 -6.63 23.70 14.96
N LYS A 53 -5.61 24.20 14.26
CA LYS A 53 -4.64 25.16 14.80
C LYS A 53 -5.28 26.44 15.34
N ARG A 54 -6.38 26.91 14.73
CA ARG A 54 -7.12 28.09 15.20
C ARG A 54 -7.88 27.81 16.50
N LEU A 55 -8.45 26.62 16.64
CA LEU A 55 -9.28 26.20 17.78
C LEU A 55 -8.47 25.57 18.92
N MET A 56 -7.25 25.11 18.65
CA MET A 56 -6.33 24.57 19.65
C MET A 56 -6.20 25.51 20.84
N TRP A 57 -6.02 24.95 22.02
CA TRP A 57 -5.72 25.69 23.24
C TRP A 57 -4.31 26.29 23.23
N THR A 58 -4.02 27.12 24.22
CA THR A 58 -2.68 27.67 24.41
C THR A 58 -1.70 26.54 24.71
N PHE A 59 -0.51 26.60 24.13
CA PHE A 59 0.54 25.63 24.46
C PHE A 59 0.99 25.83 25.93
N PRO A 60 0.87 24.83 26.82
CA PRO A 60 1.18 24.98 28.24
C PRO A 60 2.69 24.92 28.48
N LYS A 61 3.40 26.01 28.15
CA LYS A 61 4.86 26.10 28.25
C LYS A 61 5.39 25.71 29.64
N TRP A 62 4.73 26.17 30.69
CA TRP A 62 5.15 25.98 32.09
C TRP A 62 5.18 24.51 32.53
N PHE A 63 4.42 23.64 31.87
CA PHE A 63 4.40 22.21 32.13
C PHE A 63 5.63 21.52 31.53
N TRP A 64 5.95 21.84 30.26
CA TRP A 64 7.03 21.20 29.51
C TRP A 64 8.42 21.80 29.78
N PHE A 65 8.49 23.12 29.98
CA PHE A 65 9.74 23.84 30.23
C PHE A 65 9.71 24.44 31.63
N ARG A 66 10.54 23.88 32.52
CA ARG A 66 10.69 24.38 33.88
C ARG A 66 11.28 25.79 33.89
N PRO A 67 10.78 26.69 34.76
CA PRO A 67 11.29 28.05 34.84
C PRO A 67 12.76 28.07 35.24
N GLY A 68 13.56 28.95 34.62
CA GLY A 68 14.99 29.11 34.94
C GLY A 68 15.91 28.07 34.30
N THR A 69 15.40 27.23 33.39
CA THR A 69 16.21 26.26 32.65
C THR A 69 16.73 26.83 31.33
N VAL A 70 17.87 26.30 30.86
CA VAL A 70 18.42 26.63 29.54
C VAL A 70 17.44 26.24 28.43
N ALA A 71 16.68 25.15 28.60
CA ALA A 71 15.66 24.73 27.66
C ALA A 71 14.53 25.76 27.52
N GLU A 72 14.07 26.34 28.64
CA GLU A 72 13.09 27.43 28.63
C GLU A 72 13.63 28.68 27.92
N LEU A 73 14.90 29.02 28.17
CA LEU A 73 15.56 30.17 27.54
C LEU A 73 15.62 29.99 26.02
N LYS A 74 16.07 28.83 25.52
CA LYS A 74 16.08 28.49 24.09
C LYS A 74 14.67 28.57 23.48
N PHE A 75 13.67 28.03 24.16
CA PHE A 75 12.28 28.12 23.70
C PHE A 75 11.78 29.56 23.62
N ARG A 76 12.14 30.40 24.60
CA ARG A 76 11.75 31.82 24.67
C ARG A 76 12.42 32.66 23.59
N GLU A 77 13.65 32.33 23.21
CA GLU A 77 14.36 32.99 22.09
C GLU A 77 13.68 32.70 20.75
N LEU A 78 13.20 31.47 20.56
CA LEU A 78 12.51 31.06 19.33
C LEU A 78 11.09 31.61 19.22
N ASN A 79 10.39 31.73 20.36
CA ASN A 79 8.98 32.14 20.41
C ASN A 79 8.84 33.49 21.11
N LYS A 80 8.62 34.54 20.30
CA LYS A 80 8.33 35.89 20.80
C LYS A 80 6.98 35.93 21.50
N ARG A 81 6.88 36.75 22.55
CA ARG A 81 5.61 37.00 23.25
C ARG A 81 4.68 37.83 22.35
N PRO A 82 3.35 37.65 22.47
CA PRO A 82 2.40 38.53 21.79
C PRO A 82 2.46 39.95 22.38
N PHE A 83 2.00 40.93 21.61
CA PHE A 83 1.84 42.30 22.09
C PHE A 83 0.70 42.37 23.10
N TYR A 84 0.96 42.98 24.25
CA TYR A 84 -0.07 43.26 25.24
C TYR A 84 -0.87 44.49 24.85
N ASN A 85 -2.09 44.59 25.38
CA ASN A 85 -2.96 45.75 25.16
C ASN A 85 -2.36 47.00 25.83
N ASN A 86 -2.04 48.02 25.04
CA ASN A 86 -1.57 49.32 25.52
C ASN A 86 -2.61 50.40 25.18
N PRO A 87 -3.24 51.07 26.17
CA PRO A 87 -4.26 52.08 25.93
C PRO A 87 -3.80 53.29 25.10
N LYS A 88 -2.50 53.58 25.08
CA LYS A 88 -1.92 54.73 24.36
C LYS A 88 -1.69 54.47 22.87
N VAL A 89 -1.89 53.24 22.42
CA VAL A 89 -1.61 52.82 21.04
C VAL A 89 -2.92 52.35 20.40
N GLU A 90 -3.15 52.80 19.17
CA GLU A 90 -4.29 52.34 18.38
C GLU A 90 -3.97 51.03 17.66
N PHE A 91 -4.92 50.08 17.69
CA PHE A 91 -4.78 48.78 17.03
C PHE A 91 -5.87 48.62 15.97
N VAL A 92 -5.49 48.72 14.69
CA VAL A 92 -6.41 48.62 13.53
C VAL A 92 -7.13 47.27 13.48
N GLY A 93 -6.47 46.18 13.87
CA GLY A 93 -7.05 44.82 13.89
C GLY A 93 -7.84 44.48 15.16
N GLY A 94 -8.26 45.49 15.93
CA GLY A 94 -8.84 45.33 17.26
C GLY A 94 -7.78 45.25 18.37
N ARG A 95 -8.22 45.40 19.63
CA ARG A 95 -7.32 45.36 20.79
C ARG A 95 -6.88 43.92 21.13
N PRO A 96 -5.61 43.67 21.49
CA PRO A 96 -5.13 42.33 21.89
C PRO A 96 -5.84 41.76 23.12
N ASP A 97 -6.37 40.54 23.00
CA ASP A 97 -6.85 39.74 24.13
C ASP A 97 -5.83 38.63 24.43
N VAL A 98 -4.85 38.96 25.29
CA VAL A 98 -3.73 38.08 25.61
C VAL A 98 -3.98 37.36 26.93
N MET A 99 -4.04 36.03 26.85
CA MET A 99 -4.10 35.14 28.02
C MET A 99 -3.01 34.08 27.90
N HIS A 100 -2.32 33.79 29.01
CA HIS A 100 -1.21 32.83 29.06
C HIS A 100 -0.17 33.01 27.92
N ASN A 101 0.19 34.26 27.62
CA ASN A 101 1.12 34.63 26.53
C ASN A 101 0.67 34.16 25.12
N ARG A 102 -0.64 34.09 24.87
CA ARG A 102 -1.22 33.93 23.53
C ARG A 102 -2.31 34.96 23.31
N ASP A 103 -2.31 35.58 22.13
CA ASP A 103 -3.47 36.34 21.65
C ASP A 103 -4.58 35.37 21.21
N ARG A 104 -5.74 35.44 21.87
CA ARG A 104 -6.88 34.53 21.64
C ARG A 104 -7.57 34.74 20.30
N ARG A 105 -7.34 35.88 19.65
CA ARG A 105 -7.95 36.21 18.35
C ARG A 105 -7.36 35.39 17.21
N PHE A 106 -6.10 35.01 17.33
CA PHE A 106 -5.34 34.34 16.27
C PHE A 106 -4.93 32.91 16.66
N LYS A 107 -4.54 32.12 15.65
CA LYS A 107 -3.90 30.82 15.87
C LYS A 107 -2.53 31.04 16.53
N GLN A 108 -2.12 30.10 17.38
CA GLN A 108 -0.78 30.11 17.96
C GLN A 108 0.15 29.26 17.09
N GLU A 109 1.29 29.81 16.70
CA GLU A 109 2.37 29.05 16.07
C GLU A 109 3.54 28.94 17.05
N VAL A 110 3.92 27.71 17.38
CA VAL A 110 5.00 27.42 18.34
C VAL A 110 6.15 26.76 17.59
N LYS A 111 7.31 27.40 17.62
CA LYS A 111 8.57 26.86 17.11
C LYS A 111 9.26 26.07 18.21
N LEU A 112 9.68 24.85 17.92
CA LEU A 112 10.39 24.01 18.88
C LEU A 112 11.90 24.22 18.76
N PRO A 113 12.64 24.18 19.89
CA PRO A 113 14.09 24.14 19.84
C PRO A 113 14.56 22.88 19.11
N GLN A 114 15.46 23.06 18.15
CA GLN A 114 16.04 21.96 17.39
C GLN A 114 17.20 21.34 18.17
N THR A 115 17.35 20.03 18.05
CA THR A 115 18.46 19.27 18.67
C THR A 115 19.74 19.35 17.84
N TYR A 116 19.62 19.60 16.53
CA TYR A 116 20.74 19.83 15.61
C TYR A 116 21.00 21.32 15.44
N ASP A 117 22.26 21.66 15.18
CA ASP A 117 22.65 22.99 14.69
C ASP A 117 23.08 22.88 13.23
N ASP A 118 22.26 23.41 12.32
CA ASP A 118 22.52 23.43 10.87
C ASP A 118 23.84 24.17 10.51
N LYS A 119 24.42 24.96 11.44
CA LYS A 119 25.66 25.73 11.24
C LYS A 119 26.91 25.04 11.80
N SER A 120 26.74 24.02 12.64
CA SER A 120 27.86 23.29 13.24
C SER A 120 28.54 22.38 12.22
N LYS A 121 29.87 22.42 12.14
CA LYS A 121 30.66 21.59 11.21
C LYS A 121 30.80 20.14 11.68
N GLU A 122 30.72 19.92 12.99
CA GLU A 122 30.79 18.59 13.60
C GLU A 122 29.37 18.08 13.86
N VAL A 123 28.97 17.08 13.09
CA VAL A 123 27.67 16.43 13.22
C VAL A 123 27.84 15.24 14.15
N ASP A 124 27.43 15.38 15.41
CA ASP A 124 27.22 14.21 16.27
C ASP A 124 26.17 13.30 15.61
N PRO A 125 26.48 12.02 15.33
CA PRO A 125 25.57 11.10 14.66
C PRO A 125 24.22 10.96 15.36
N LEU A 126 24.15 11.15 16.68
CA LEU A 126 22.92 11.03 17.45
C LEU A 126 22.02 12.27 17.34
N SER A 127 22.59 13.47 17.21
CA SER A 127 21.84 14.72 17.18
C SER A 127 21.52 15.20 15.77
N ARG A 128 21.72 14.39 14.73
CA ARG A 128 21.51 14.77 13.32
C ARG A 128 20.04 15.07 13.00
N LYS A 129 19.83 16.00 12.07
CA LYS A 129 18.53 16.23 11.43
C LYS A 129 17.99 14.97 10.76
N ILE A 130 16.80 14.54 11.19
CA ILE A 130 16.09 13.42 10.57
C ILE A 130 15.62 13.85 9.17
N ILE A 131 16.17 13.22 8.14
CA ILE A 131 15.75 13.40 6.75
C ILE A 131 15.05 12.11 6.32
N PRO A 132 13.74 12.15 6.05
CA PRO A 132 13.03 10.96 5.59
C PRO A 132 13.57 10.53 4.22
N ASN A 133 13.62 9.21 3.99
CA ASN A 133 13.97 8.67 2.68
C ASN A 133 12.94 9.09 1.62
N SER A 134 13.40 9.19 0.38
CA SER A 134 12.51 9.43 -0.77
C SER A 134 11.47 8.32 -0.88
N ARG A 135 10.21 8.71 -1.13
CA ARG A 135 9.12 7.77 -1.45
C ARG A 135 9.29 7.13 -2.83
N ILE A 136 10.01 7.80 -3.72
CA ILE A 136 10.32 7.35 -5.09
C ILE A 136 11.69 6.67 -5.05
N THR A 137 11.74 5.41 -5.49
CA THR A 137 12.97 4.61 -5.50
C THR A 137 13.75 4.75 -6.82
N GLN A 138 14.90 4.10 -6.92
CA GLN A 138 15.65 4.04 -8.18
C GLN A 138 14.92 3.20 -9.24
N ALA A 139 14.26 2.11 -8.82
CA ALA A 139 13.42 1.28 -9.67
C ALA A 139 12.26 2.07 -10.28
N ASP A 140 11.65 2.99 -9.53
CA ASP A 140 10.62 3.90 -10.05
C ASP A 140 11.16 4.85 -11.11
N LYS A 141 12.36 5.41 -10.92
CA LYS A 141 12.98 6.32 -11.89
C LYS A 141 13.34 5.60 -13.19
N ASN A 142 13.76 4.35 -13.08
CA ASN A 142 14.15 3.52 -14.22
C ASN A 142 12.95 2.79 -14.86
N ASN A 143 11.75 2.88 -14.27
CA ASN A 143 10.57 2.09 -14.65
C ASN A 143 10.85 0.58 -14.74
N ASP A 144 11.65 0.06 -13.80
CA ASP A 144 11.96 -1.37 -13.75
C ASP A 144 10.74 -2.16 -13.26
N LEU A 145 10.12 -2.93 -14.15
CA LEU A 145 8.92 -3.73 -13.86
C LEU A 145 9.23 -5.06 -13.14
N VAL A 146 10.50 -5.44 -13.04
CA VAL A 146 10.95 -6.69 -12.40
C VAL A 146 11.20 -6.49 -10.90
N SER A 147 11.55 -5.27 -10.49
CA SER A 147 11.84 -4.98 -9.08
C SER A 147 10.59 -4.88 -8.20
N LEU A 148 10.68 -5.43 -6.99
CA LEU A 148 9.69 -5.30 -5.92
C LEU A 148 9.69 -3.91 -5.26
N GLU A 149 10.82 -3.19 -5.35
CA GLU A 149 11.06 -1.89 -4.70
C GLU A 149 10.46 -0.71 -5.48
N ARG A 150 9.82 -0.95 -6.62
CA ARG A 150 9.06 0.07 -7.35
C ARG A 150 7.69 0.28 -6.71
N LYS A 151 7.08 1.45 -6.86
CA LYS A 151 5.72 1.81 -6.45
C LYS A 151 5.40 1.31 -5.04
N LEU A 152 6.19 1.75 -4.06
CA LEU A 152 6.07 1.32 -2.66
C LEU A 152 4.69 1.62 -2.05
N ALA A 153 4.00 2.65 -2.55
CA ALA A 153 2.67 3.06 -2.08
C ALA A 153 1.53 2.23 -2.69
N ARG A 154 1.83 1.37 -3.68
CA ARG A 154 0.84 0.58 -4.42
C ARG A 154 0.96 -0.91 -4.15
N THR A 155 -0.14 -1.63 -4.33
CA THR A 155 -0.11 -3.11 -4.39
C THR A 155 0.43 -3.56 -5.74
N LEU A 156 1.42 -4.43 -5.72
CA LEU A 156 1.93 -5.08 -6.93
C LEU A 156 1.45 -6.52 -7.02
N TYR A 157 1.22 -6.98 -8.24
CA TYR A 157 0.79 -8.33 -8.58
C TYR A 157 1.82 -9.00 -9.48
N LEU A 158 2.07 -10.28 -9.20
CA LEU A 158 2.96 -11.09 -10.02
C LEU A 158 2.24 -11.54 -11.30
N LEU A 159 2.81 -11.21 -12.45
CA LEU A 159 2.51 -11.85 -13.73
C LEU A 159 3.72 -12.62 -14.23
N VAL A 160 3.46 -13.71 -14.95
CA VAL A 160 4.48 -14.60 -15.49
C VAL A 160 4.20 -14.85 -16.97
N SER A 161 5.27 -15.04 -17.74
CA SER A 161 5.20 -15.40 -19.15
C SER A 161 6.36 -16.35 -19.50
N GLU A 162 6.08 -17.41 -20.25
CA GLU A 162 7.09 -18.31 -20.80
C GLU A 162 7.77 -17.68 -22.04
N ASP A 163 6.98 -17.07 -22.92
CA ASP A 163 7.43 -16.52 -24.21
C ASP A 163 7.71 -15.00 -24.18
N GLY A 164 7.37 -14.33 -23.08
CA GLY A 164 7.40 -12.87 -22.95
C GLY A 164 6.30 -12.12 -23.73
N LYS A 165 5.46 -12.84 -24.49
CA LYS A 165 4.38 -12.28 -25.32
C LYS A 165 3.01 -12.35 -24.67
N LYS A 166 2.69 -13.49 -24.03
CA LYS A 166 1.41 -13.71 -23.34
C LYS A 166 1.65 -13.70 -21.84
N TRP A 167 1.07 -12.72 -21.15
CA TRP A 167 1.19 -12.57 -19.70
C TRP A 167 -0.05 -13.14 -19.05
N ASN A 168 0.14 -13.96 -18.01
CA ASN A 168 -0.95 -14.49 -17.20
C ASN A 168 -0.52 -14.58 -15.74
N PHE A 169 -1.50 -14.74 -14.85
CA PHE A 169 -1.21 -15.15 -13.48
C PHE A 169 -0.62 -16.58 -13.48
N PRO A 170 0.32 -16.90 -12.59
CA PRO A 170 0.88 -18.24 -12.50
C PRO A 170 -0.21 -19.28 -12.32
N ASN A 171 -0.33 -20.21 -13.28
CA ASN A 171 -1.38 -21.22 -13.30
C ASN A 171 -0.78 -22.62 -13.24
N PHE A 172 -1.19 -23.41 -12.26
CA PHE A 172 -0.63 -24.73 -12.01
C PHE A 172 -1.68 -25.82 -12.15
N ALA A 173 -1.36 -26.90 -12.87
CA ALA A 173 -2.24 -28.06 -12.96
C ALA A 173 -2.39 -28.73 -11.58
N VAL A 174 -3.62 -29.03 -11.19
CA VAL A 174 -3.92 -29.68 -9.91
C VAL A 174 -4.07 -31.17 -10.14
N SER A 175 -3.32 -31.96 -9.38
CA SER A 175 -3.46 -33.41 -9.30
C SER A 175 -4.31 -33.78 -8.07
N GLU A 176 -3.68 -34.29 -7.01
CA GLU A 176 -4.37 -34.81 -5.81
C GLU A 176 -4.20 -33.93 -4.57
N SER A 177 -3.37 -32.89 -4.64
CA SER A 177 -3.15 -31.96 -3.54
C SER A 177 -4.25 -30.89 -3.44
N PRO A 178 -4.53 -30.37 -2.23
CA PRO A 178 -5.47 -29.26 -2.09
C PRO A 178 -4.92 -28.01 -2.81
N LEU A 179 -5.82 -27.23 -3.42
CA LEU A 179 -5.49 -26.08 -4.29
C LEU A 179 -4.39 -25.17 -3.72
N HIS A 180 -4.52 -24.80 -2.44
CA HIS A 180 -3.56 -23.91 -1.79
C HIS A 180 -2.14 -24.49 -1.68
N LYS A 181 -1.99 -25.81 -1.49
CA LYS A 181 -0.67 -26.46 -1.48
C LYS A 181 -0.09 -26.55 -2.88
N THR A 182 -0.93 -26.79 -3.89
CA THR A 182 -0.50 -26.77 -5.30
C THR A 182 0.02 -25.39 -5.69
N ALA A 183 -0.68 -24.32 -5.28
CA ALA A 183 -0.25 -22.94 -5.50
C ALA A 183 1.08 -22.62 -4.78
N GLU A 184 1.25 -23.10 -3.54
CA GLU A 184 2.51 -22.98 -2.78
C GLU A 184 3.68 -23.70 -3.46
N GLN A 185 3.48 -24.95 -3.86
CA GLN A 185 4.49 -25.73 -4.58
C GLN A 185 4.86 -25.05 -5.90
N GLY A 186 3.85 -24.55 -6.62
CA GLY A 186 4.03 -23.76 -7.83
C GLY A 186 4.85 -22.49 -7.59
N LEU A 187 4.57 -21.75 -6.51
CA LEU A 187 5.34 -20.56 -6.13
C LEU A 187 6.82 -20.90 -5.91
N TYR A 188 7.11 -21.95 -5.16
CA TYR A 188 8.48 -22.41 -4.94
C TYR A 188 9.16 -22.93 -6.21
N SER A 189 8.39 -23.48 -7.17
CA SER A 189 8.94 -23.89 -8.46
C SER A 189 9.37 -22.70 -9.32
N ILE A 190 8.65 -21.56 -9.23
CA ILE A 190 8.96 -20.36 -10.01
C ILE A 190 10.13 -19.60 -9.40
N ALA A 191 10.06 -19.27 -8.10
CA ALA A 191 10.98 -18.32 -7.45
C ALA A 191 11.97 -18.97 -6.48
N GLY A 192 11.96 -20.30 -6.37
CA GLY A 192 12.80 -21.04 -5.43
C GLY A 192 12.31 -20.92 -3.99
N LYS A 193 13.10 -21.48 -3.06
CA LYS A 193 12.75 -21.58 -1.63
C LYS A 193 13.10 -20.33 -0.80
N GLN A 194 13.79 -19.34 -1.40
CA GLN A 194 14.28 -18.13 -0.71
C GLN A 194 13.22 -17.01 -0.67
N LEU A 195 11.96 -17.39 -0.43
CA LEU A 195 10.85 -16.46 -0.34
C LEU A 195 9.96 -16.81 0.84
N ASN A 196 9.44 -15.76 1.48
CA ASN A 196 8.46 -15.86 2.54
C ASN A 196 7.13 -15.29 2.04
N TYR A 197 6.10 -16.12 2.06
CA TYR A 197 4.76 -15.75 1.65
C TYR A 197 3.77 -16.11 2.75
N PHE A 198 2.64 -15.40 2.75
CA PHE A 198 1.52 -15.66 3.61
C PHE A 198 0.30 -16.00 2.76
N ASN A 199 -0.21 -17.22 2.91
CA ASN A 199 -1.46 -17.61 2.28
C ASN A 199 -2.64 -17.06 3.09
N VAL A 200 -3.54 -16.32 2.42
CA VAL A 200 -4.68 -15.67 3.07
C VAL A 200 -5.73 -16.69 3.52
N SER A 201 -6.08 -17.63 2.64
CA SER A 201 -7.14 -18.59 2.89
C SER A 201 -7.00 -19.83 2.03
N LYS A 202 -7.50 -20.96 2.53
CA LYS A 202 -7.63 -22.20 1.75
C LYS A 202 -8.72 -22.11 0.69
N THR A 203 -9.70 -21.22 0.88
CA THR A 203 -10.81 -21.00 -0.04
C THR A 203 -10.35 -20.18 -1.25
N PRO A 204 -10.69 -20.60 -2.48
CA PRO A 204 -10.40 -19.81 -3.66
C PRO A 204 -11.23 -18.53 -3.67
N CYS A 205 -10.64 -17.44 -4.14
CA CYS A 205 -11.31 -16.14 -4.21
C CYS A 205 -12.14 -15.97 -5.50
N HIS A 206 -11.77 -16.66 -6.58
CA HIS A 206 -12.44 -16.58 -7.86
C HIS A 206 -12.22 -17.86 -8.68
N VAL A 207 -13.04 -18.04 -9.72
CA VAL A 207 -12.93 -19.16 -10.67
C VAL A 207 -13.08 -18.61 -12.08
N HIS A 208 -12.06 -18.82 -12.91
CA HIS A 208 -12.15 -18.60 -14.35
C HIS A 208 -12.51 -19.91 -15.05
N ASN A 209 -13.55 -19.87 -15.88
CA ASN A 209 -14.09 -21.04 -16.57
C ASN A 209 -13.76 -20.96 -18.06
N SER A 210 -12.74 -21.68 -18.49
CA SER A 210 -12.40 -21.82 -19.90
C SER A 210 -12.98 -23.15 -20.44
N PRO A 211 -13.20 -23.28 -21.76
CA PRO A 211 -13.65 -24.54 -22.34
C PRO A 211 -12.71 -25.70 -21.99
N GLY A 212 -13.16 -26.62 -21.14
CA GLY A 212 -12.37 -27.77 -20.69
C GLY A 212 -11.43 -27.53 -19.50
N GLU A 213 -11.35 -26.31 -18.96
CA GLU A 213 -10.48 -25.98 -17.82
C GLU A 213 -11.15 -25.07 -16.79
N LYS A 214 -10.96 -25.37 -15.50
CA LYS A 214 -11.42 -24.53 -14.39
C LYS A 214 -10.23 -24.07 -13.56
N SER A 215 -9.95 -22.78 -13.62
CA SER A 215 -8.81 -22.16 -12.95
C SER A 215 -9.28 -21.46 -11.66
N PHE A 216 -8.90 -22.00 -10.51
CA PHE A 216 -9.26 -21.48 -9.19
C PHE A 216 -8.18 -20.54 -8.66
N PHE A 217 -8.55 -19.31 -8.30
CA PHE A 217 -7.60 -18.31 -7.81
C PHE A 217 -7.38 -18.46 -6.29
N ILE A 218 -6.12 -18.58 -5.89
CA ILE A 218 -5.67 -18.58 -4.49
C ILE A 218 -4.90 -17.29 -4.22
N LYS A 219 -5.36 -16.51 -3.23
CA LYS A 219 -4.73 -15.24 -2.84
C LYS A 219 -3.60 -15.48 -1.85
N SER A 220 -2.41 -14.98 -2.17
CA SER A 220 -1.24 -15.03 -1.30
C SER A 220 -0.55 -13.67 -1.24
N HIS A 221 0.07 -13.35 -0.11
CA HIS A 221 0.83 -12.14 0.11
C HIS A 221 2.32 -12.45 0.16
N LEU A 222 3.12 -11.68 -0.57
CA LEU A 222 4.57 -11.69 -0.41
C LEU A 222 4.95 -10.90 0.85
N LEU A 223 5.69 -11.52 1.76
CA LEU A 223 6.18 -10.87 2.98
C LEU A 223 7.61 -10.38 2.81
N SER A 224 8.50 -11.25 2.33
CA SER A 224 9.93 -10.97 2.20
C SER A 224 10.59 -12.03 1.30
N GLY A 225 11.78 -11.76 0.81
CA GLY A 225 12.59 -12.71 0.04
C GLY A 225 13.03 -12.16 -1.31
N ALA A 226 14.06 -12.80 -1.87
CA ALA A 226 14.50 -12.54 -3.22
C ALA A 226 13.58 -13.31 -4.19
N PHE A 227 13.05 -12.63 -5.19
CA PHE A 227 12.21 -13.26 -6.20
C PHE A 227 13.06 -13.61 -7.42
N ASP A 228 13.86 -14.65 -7.28
CA ASP A 228 14.75 -15.12 -8.34
C ASP A 228 14.02 -16.16 -9.20
N VAL A 229 13.52 -15.72 -10.35
CA VAL A 229 12.77 -16.60 -11.24
C VAL A 229 13.68 -17.56 -11.99
N GLN A 230 13.32 -18.85 -11.95
CA GLN A 230 13.99 -19.88 -12.71
C GLN A 230 13.67 -19.74 -14.20
N LYS A 231 14.71 -19.57 -15.03
CA LYS A 231 14.59 -19.51 -16.50
C LYS A 231 14.03 -20.84 -17.03
N PRO A 232 13.17 -20.85 -18.06
CA PRO A 232 12.95 -19.78 -19.06
C PRO A 232 11.88 -18.74 -18.70
N LEU A 233 11.20 -18.88 -17.56
CA LEU A 233 10.09 -18.00 -17.19
C LEU A 233 10.55 -16.55 -16.96
N GLN A 234 9.77 -15.61 -17.48
CA GLN A 234 9.90 -14.19 -17.20
C GLN A 234 8.79 -13.75 -16.24
N HIS A 235 9.06 -12.71 -15.45
CA HIS A 235 8.09 -12.18 -14.50
C HIS A 235 8.06 -10.66 -14.50
N LEU A 236 6.91 -10.13 -14.10
CA LEU A 236 6.68 -8.71 -13.90
C LEU A 236 5.88 -8.51 -12.62
N TRP A 237 6.19 -7.42 -11.92
CA TRP A 237 5.43 -6.94 -10.77
C TRP A 237 4.67 -5.71 -11.17
N LEU A 238 3.36 -5.81 -11.31
CA LEU A 238 2.51 -4.79 -11.92
C LEU A 238 1.45 -4.26 -10.95
N THR A 239 1.13 -2.97 -11.07
CA THR A 239 -0.07 -2.40 -10.43
C THR A 239 -1.33 -2.77 -11.19
N LYS A 240 -2.50 -2.62 -10.55
CA LYS A 240 -3.80 -2.91 -11.18
C LYS A 240 -3.95 -2.29 -12.58
N GLU A 241 -3.58 -1.02 -12.72
CA GLU A 241 -3.64 -0.27 -13.99
C GLU A 241 -2.77 -0.89 -15.09
N GLU A 242 -1.55 -1.33 -14.73
CA GLU A 242 -0.63 -1.96 -15.68
C GLU A 242 -1.05 -3.39 -16.01
N VAL A 243 -1.59 -4.14 -15.04
CA VAL A 243 -2.13 -5.49 -15.27
C VAL A 243 -3.19 -5.45 -16.37
N GLY A 244 -4.06 -4.45 -16.38
CA GLY A 244 -5.07 -4.27 -17.43
C GLY A 244 -4.52 -3.94 -18.82
N GLN A 245 -3.26 -3.49 -18.93
CA GLN A 245 -2.59 -3.26 -20.21
C GLN A 245 -1.93 -4.54 -20.77
N HIS A 246 -1.53 -5.46 -19.88
CA HIS A 246 -0.82 -6.68 -20.25
C HIS A 246 -1.72 -7.90 -20.44
N LEU A 247 -2.86 -7.95 -19.74
CA LEU A 247 -3.84 -9.04 -19.86
C LEU A 247 -4.83 -8.80 -21.00
N GLU A 248 -5.42 -9.88 -21.51
CA GLU A 248 -6.54 -9.81 -22.46
C GLU A 248 -7.73 -9.11 -21.80
N LYS A 249 -8.45 -8.27 -22.55
CA LYS A 249 -9.52 -7.41 -22.02
C LYS A 249 -10.63 -8.19 -21.33
N GLU A 250 -11.08 -9.29 -21.95
CA GLU A 250 -12.14 -10.15 -21.41
C GLU A 250 -11.69 -10.78 -20.09
N TYR A 251 -10.49 -11.36 -20.06
CA TYR A 251 -9.90 -11.92 -18.85
C TYR A 251 -9.67 -10.89 -17.74
N TYR A 252 -9.21 -9.69 -18.10
CA TYR A 252 -9.02 -8.60 -17.13
C TYR A 252 -10.35 -8.16 -16.51
N SER A 253 -11.42 -7.99 -17.29
CA SER A 253 -12.74 -7.63 -16.76
C SER A 253 -13.28 -8.66 -15.77
N GLU A 254 -12.98 -9.94 -15.95
CA GLU A 254 -13.35 -10.97 -14.98
C GLU A 254 -12.55 -10.84 -13.67
N VAL A 255 -11.24 -10.59 -13.75
CA VAL A 255 -10.34 -10.62 -12.58
C VAL A 255 -10.18 -9.24 -11.90
N GLU A 256 -10.65 -8.16 -12.52
CA GLU A 256 -10.46 -6.77 -12.07
C GLU A 256 -10.85 -6.55 -10.60
N HIS A 257 -11.96 -7.17 -10.18
CA HIS A 257 -12.49 -7.06 -8.82
C HIS A 257 -11.58 -7.68 -7.73
N LEU A 258 -10.64 -8.55 -8.10
CA LEU A 258 -9.67 -9.13 -7.18
C LEU A 258 -8.47 -8.20 -6.90
N LEU A 259 -8.29 -7.19 -7.75
CA LEU A 259 -7.16 -6.28 -7.72
C LEU A 259 -7.47 -5.02 -6.91
N SER A 260 -6.52 -4.62 -6.08
CA SER A 260 -6.59 -3.43 -5.23
C SER A 260 -6.33 -2.18 -6.06
N ASP A 261 -7.17 -1.16 -5.85
CA ASP A 261 -6.93 0.19 -6.37
C ASP A 261 -5.86 0.94 -5.60
N ILE A 262 -5.41 0.41 -4.45
CA ILE A 262 -4.31 0.95 -3.64
C ILE A 262 -3.03 0.28 -4.06
#